data_AF-A0A0R2K1U9-F1
#
_entry.id   AF-A0A0R2K1U9-F1
#
_cell.length_a   1.000
_cell.length_b   1.000
_cell.length_c   1.000
_cell.angle_alpha   90.00
_cell.angle_beta   90.00
_cell.angle_gamma   90.00
#
_symmetry.space_group_name_H-M   'P 1'
#
loop_
_entity.id
_entity.type
_entity.pdbx_description
1 polymer ?
#
loop_
_entity_poly.entity_id
_entity_poly.type
_entity_poly.pdbx_seq_one_letter_code
_entity_poly.pdbx_strand_id
1 'polypeptide(L)'
;MKDTLKFLGVSSDTIHVLCAYQNNKPIDDEIKLLLNSFEEKDEIIVFTDILSGSVNQAIFPYIKSNGIKLITGMNLPLLMAVSLYPQNQEISDKQFQKMISDARTQIQFMNDYKPDLDEDDE
;
A
#
# COMPACT_ATOMS: atom_id res chain seq x y z
N MET A 1 -2.88 4.31 -9.58
CA MET A 1 -2.47 4.58 -8.18
C MET A 1 -1.24 5.47 -8.08
N LYS A 2 -0.06 5.08 -8.59
CA LYS A 2 1.15 5.94 -8.56
C LYS A 2 0.91 7.34 -9.14
N ASP A 3 0.27 7.43 -10.31
CA ASP A 3 -0.03 8.72 -10.93
C ASP A 3 -1.01 9.56 -10.10
N THR A 4 -1.97 8.92 -9.45
CA THR A 4 -2.92 9.57 -8.53
C THR A 4 -2.18 10.17 -7.32
N LEU A 5 -1.27 9.41 -6.70
CA LEU A 5 -0.46 9.91 -5.58
C LEU A 5 0.41 11.11 -6.03
N LYS A 6 1.06 10.99 -7.19
CA LYS A 6 1.85 12.08 -7.77
C LYS A 6 1.02 13.34 -8.01
N PHE A 7 -0.20 13.18 -8.55
CA PHE A 7 -1.13 14.29 -8.76
C PHE A 7 -1.52 14.98 -7.44
N LEU A 8 -1.62 14.23 -6.34
CA LEU A 8 -1.93 14.75 -5.01
C LEU A 8 -0.69 15.31 -4.26
N GLY A 9 0.46 15.42 -4.94
CA GLY A 9 1.68 16.02 -4.38
C GLY A 9 2.58 15.07 -3.59
N VAL A 10 2.28 13.76 -3.60
CA VAL A 10 3.19 12.76 -3.02
C VAL A 10 4.40 12.57 -3.93
N SER A 11 5.61 12.63 -3.36
CA SER A 11 6.84 12.32 -4.11
C SER A 11 6.81 10.87 -4.59
N SER A 12 7.16 10.68 -5.87
CA SER A 12 7.12 9.37 -6.52
C SER A 12 8.48 8.67 -6.58
N ASP A 13 9.52 9.29 -5.99
CA ASP A 13 10.91 8.83 -6.13
C ASP A 13 11.15 7.50 -5.42
N THR A 14 10.41 7.24 -4.35
CA THR A 14 10.45 5.99 -3.56
C THR A 14 9.32 5.03 -3.90
N ILE A 15 8.50 5.34 -4.92
CA ILE A 15 7.35 4.51 -5.31
C ILE A 15 7.69 3.67 -6.54
N HIS A 16 7.85 2.38 -6.33
CA HIS A 16 8.09 1.38 -7.37
C HIS A 16 6.78 0.68 -7.74
N VAL A 17 6.55 0.47 -9.04
CA VAL A 17 5.32 -0.17 -9.55
C VAL A 17 5.71 -1.40 -10.33
N LEU A 18 5.09 -2.52 -9.96
CA LEU A 18 5.19 -3.78 -10.67
C LEU A 18 3.80 -4.16 -11.16
N CYS A 19 3.63 -4.19 -12.49
CA CYS A 19 2.39 -4.64 -13.13
C CYS A 19 2.59 -6.04 -13.69
N ALA A 20 2.06 -7.04 -13.01
CA ALA A 20 2.15 -8.43 -13.45
C ALA A 20 1.47 -8.66 -14.80
N TYR A 21 1.93 -9.67 -15.54
CA TYR A 21 1.32 -10.19 -16.78
C TYR A 21 1.36 -9.29 -18.02
N GLN A 22 2.09 -8.17 -18.01
CA GLN A 22 2.21 -7.34 -19.21
C GLN A 22 3.24 -7.86 -20.22
N ASN A 23 4.30 -8.53 -19.76
CA ASN A 23 5.48 -8.83 -20.57
C ASN A 23 5.81 -10.33 -20.72
N ASN A 24 4.86 -11.23 -20.41
CA ASN A 24 5.08 -12.69 -20.42
C ASN A 24 6.30 -13.17 -19.60
N LYS A 25 6.84 -12.34 -18.69
CA LYS A 25 7.90 -12.72 -17.78
C LYS A 25 7.32 -13.39 -16.53
N PRO A 26 8.04 -14.36 -15.93
CA PRO A 26 7.67 -14.89 -14.63
C PRO A 26 7.69 -13.78 -13.58
N ILE A 27 6.59 -13.67 -12.83
CA ILE A 27 6.41 -12.62 -11.81
C ILE A 27 7.46 -12.70 -10.70
N ASP A 28 7.90 -13.92 -10.37
CA ASP A 28 8.89 -14.19 -9.33
C ASP A 28 10.24 -13.55 -9.66
N ASP A 29 10.65 -13.59 -10.93
CA ASP A 29 11.91 -13.00 -11.38
C ASP A 29 11.85 -11.47 -11.31
N GLU A 30 10.72 -10.87 -11.69
CA GLU A 30 10.51 -9.42 -11.63
C GLU A 30 10.50 -8.92 -10.17
N ILE A 31 9.82 -9.63 -9.27
CA ILE A 31 9.82 -9.33 -7.83
C ILE A 31 11.23 -9.42 -7.27
N LYS A 32 11.95 -10.51 -7.57
CA LYS A 32 13.30 -10.72 -7.05
C LYS A 32 14.28 -9.66 -7.54
N LEU A 33 14.23 -9.32 -8.83
CA LEU A 33 15.08 -8.27 -9.39
C LEU A 33 14.80 -6.90 -8.75
N LEU A 34 13.53 -6.57 -8.51
CA LEU A 34 13.15 -5.32 -7.85
C LEU A 34 13.62 -5.30 -6.39
N LEU A 35 13.32 -6.36 -5.62
CA LEU A 35 13.71 -6.43 -4.21
C LEU A 35 15.23 -6.38 -4.02
N ASN A 36 16.00 -6.99 -4.92
CA ASN A 36 17.46 -6.94 -4.89
C ASN A 36 18.06 -5.57 -5.27
N SER A 37 17.24 -4.62 -5.75
CA SER A 37 17.71 -3.27 -6.10
C SER A 37 17.74 -2.32 -4.90
N PHE A 38 17.12 -2.69 -3.78
CA PHE A 38 17.09 -1.90 -2.55
C PHE A 38 18.27 -2.23 -1.62
N GLU A 39 18.65 -1.29 -0.76
CA GLU A 39 19.69 -1.53 0.24
C GLU A 39 19.14 -2.35 1.41
N GLU A 40 19.98 -3.13 2.09
CA GLU A 40 19.54 -4.00 3.21
C GLU A 40 18.88 -3.23 4.37
N LYS A 41 19.19 -1.94 4.51
CA LYS A 41 18.66 -1.06 5.57
C LYS A 41 17.32 -0.41 5.20
N ASP A 42 16.87 -0.55 3.95
CA ASP A 42 15.66 0.12 3.49
C ASP A 42 14.41 -0.57 4.06
N GLU A 43 13.47 0.22 4.59
CA GLU A 43 12.15 -0.29 4.97
C GLU A 43 11.32 -0.52 3.69
N ILE A 44 11.08 -1.79 3.35
CA ILE A 44 10.31 -2.14 2.14
C ILE A 44 8.86 -2.43 2.52
N ILE A 45 7.95 -1.59 2.02
CA ILE A 45 6.50 -1.73 2.19
C ILE A 45 5.89 -2.04 0.82
N VAL A 46 5.23 -3.19 0.73
CA VAL A 46 4.65 -3.70 -0.52
C VAL A 46 3.13 -3.71 -0.43
N PHE A 47 2.48 -3.10 -1.42
CA PHE A 47 1.03 -3.07 -1.57
C PHE A 47 0.60 -3.91 -2.78
N THR A 48 -0.31 -4.85 -2.57
CA THR A 48 -0.93 -5.64 -3.65
C THR A 48 -2.41 -5.28 -3.80
N ASP A 49 -2.96 -5.58 -4.97
CA ASP A 49 -4.36 -5.34 -5.32
C ASP A 49 -5.34 -6.26 -4.57
N ILE A 50 -5.10 -7.57 -4.57
CA ILE A 50 -6.05 -8.56 -4.05
C ILE A 50 -5.39 -9.61 -3.14
N LEU A 51 -6.13 -10.03 -2.11
CA LEU A 51 -5.71 -11.12 -1.22
C LEU A 51 -5.67 -12.44 -2.01
N SER A 52 -4.68 -13.28 -1.72
CA SER A 52 -4.52 -14.58 -2.38
C SER A 52 -4.30 -14.52 -3.90
N GLY A 53 -4.06 -13.35 -4.47
CA GLY A 53 -3.57 -13.22 -5.85
C GLY A 53 -2.18 -13.82 -6.01
N SER A 54 -1.82 -14.23 -7.21
CA SER A 54 -0.50 -14.81 -7.55
C SER A 54 0.66 -13.90 -7.13
N VAL A 55 0.53 -12.59 -7.35
CA VAL A 55 1.51 -11.57 -6.95
C VAL A 55 1.66 -11.55 -5.43
N ASN A 56 0.55 -11.54 -4.69
CA ASN A 56 0.58 -11.55 -3.23
C ASN A 56 1.25 -12.82 -2.68
N GLN A 57 0.96 -13.99 -3.29
CA GLN A 57 1.59 -15.26 -2.93
C GLN A 57 3.09 -15.29 -3.26
N ALA A 58 3.50 -14.72 -4.40
CA ALA A 58 4.90 -14.63 -4.80
C ALA A 58 5.73 -13.73 -3.86
N ILE A 59 5.12 -12.68 -3.30
CA ILE A 59 5.76 -11.77 -2.36
C ILE A 59 5.79 -12.33 -0.93
N PHE A 60 4.82 -13.18 -0.55
CA PHE A 60 4.65 -13.67 0.81
C PHE A 60 5.92 -14.29 1.46
N PRO A 61 6.75 -15.10 0.76
CA PRO A 61 7.98 -15.65 1.33
C PRO A 61 8.96 -14.58 1.82
N TYR A 62 8.95 -13.39 1.20
CA TYR A 62 9.89 -12.31 1.49
C TYR A 62 9.61 -11.61 2.83
N ILE A 63 8.43 -11.81 3.44
CA ILE A 63 8.10 -11.26 4.77
C ILE A 63 9.13 -11.73 5.80
N LYS A 64 9.49 -13.03 5.77
CA LYS A 64 10.44 -13.60 6.73
C LYS A 64 11.90 -13.42 6.31
N SER A 65 12.21 -13.51 5.01
CA SER A 65 13.59 -13.45 4.55
C SER A 65 14.14 -12.02 4.44
N ASN A 66 13.28 -11.04 4.19
CA ASN A 66 13.68 -9.65 3.92
C ASN A 66 13.01 -8.64 4.86
N GLY A 67 12.17 -9.11 5.80
CA GLY A 67 11.49 -8.23 6.76
C GLY A 67 10.45 -7.30 6.13
N ILE A 68 10.02 -7.56 4.88
CA ILE A 68 9.09 -6.66 4.18
C ILE A 68 7.73 -6.58 4.88
N LYS A 69 7.08 -5.43 4.77
CA LYS A 69 5.68 -5.23 5.19
C LYS A 69 4.78 -5.46 3.98
N LEU A 70 4.01 -6.54 3.96
CA LEU A 70 3.10 -6.86 2.86
C LEU A 70 1.65 -6.53 3.24
N ILE A 71 1.02 -5.66 2.48
CA ILE A 71 -0.39 -5.27 2.63
C ILE A 71 -1.13 -5.54 1.32
N THR A 72 -2.36 -6.03 1.41
CA THR A 72 -3.21 -6.29 0.24
C THR A 72 -4.50 -5.48 0.29
N GLY A 73 -5.18 -5.35 -0.85
CA GLY A 73 -6.35 -4.50 -0.97
C GLY A 73 -5.98 -3.03 -1.07
N MET A 74 -4.91 -2.70 -1.82
CA MET A 74 -4.44 -1.32 -1.94
C MET A 74 -5.58 -0.37 -2.35
N ASN A 75 -5.66 0.77 -1.68
CA ASN A 75 -6.64 1.81 -1.98
C ASN A 75 -6.02 3.19 -1.73
N LEU A 76 -6.68 4.24 -2.22
CA LEU A 76 -6.15 5.59 -2.13
C LEU A 76 -5.98 6.08 -0.67
N PRO A 77 -6.97 5.92 0.23
CA PRO A 77 -6.81 6.34 1.63
C PRO A 77 -5.60 5.72 2.33
N LEU A 78 -5.39 4.42 2.15
CA LEU A 78 -4.27 3.70 2.74
C LEU A 78 -2.93 4.17 2.18
N LEU A 79 -2.82 4.28 0.85
CA LEU A 79 -1.58 4.73 0.23
C LEU A 79 -1.25 6.17 0.62
N MET A 80 -2.25 7.05 0.73
CA MET A 80 -2.06 8.41 1.23
C MET A 80 -1.57 8.43 2.69
N ALA A 81 -2.18 7.64 3.57
CA ALA A 81 -1.78 7.57 4.97
C ALA A 81 -0.32 7.13 5.16
N VAL A 82 0.13 6.18 4.35
CA VAL A 82 1.52 5.68 4.38
C VAL A 82 2.48 6.67 3.73
N SER A 83 2.13 7.22 2.56
CA SER A 83 2.98 8.17 1.84
C SER A 83 3.19 9.49 2.59
N LEU A 84 2.21 9.93 3.40
CA LEU A 84 2.32 11.14 4.21
C LEU A 84 2.94 10.90 5.58
N TYR A 85 3.27 9.66 5.92
CA TYR A 85 3.97 9.36 7.17
C TYR A 85 5.40 9.93 7.17
N PRO A 86 5.90 10.44 8.31
CA PRO A 86 7.26 10.98 8.39
C PRO A 86 8.32 9.98 7.91
N GLN A 87 9.06 10.35 6.86
CA GLN A 87 10.04 9.47 6.21
C GLN A 87 11.29 9.17 7.07
N ASN A 88 11.46 9.89 8.18
CA ASN A 88 12.55 9.66 9.14
C ASN A 88 12.15 8.71 10.28
N GLN A 89 11.00 8.04 10.18
CA GLN A 89 10.49 7.11 11.17
C GLN A 89 9.99 5.83 10.49
N GLU A 90 10.37 4.68 11.03
CA GLU A 90 9.79 3.41 10.63
C GLU A 90 8.31 3.32 11.04
N ILE A 91 7.49 2.65 10.21
CA ILE A 91 6.08 2.46 10.53
C ILE A 91 5.93 1.17 11.34
N SER A 92 5.56 1.33 12.61
CA SER A 92 5.30 0.16 13.46
C SER A 92 4.10 -0.66 12.97
N ASP A 93 4.09 -1.97 13.28
CA ASP A 93 2.97 -2.86 12.95
C ASP A 93 1.63 -2.33 13.50
N LYS A 94 1.64 -1.76 14.71
CA LYS A 94 0.43 -1.14 15.30
C LYS A 94 -0.07 0.04 14.48
N GLN A 95 0.85 0.85 13.97
CA GLN A 95 0.51 1.99 13.12
C GLN A 95 -0.05 1.53 11.78
N PHE A 96 0.50 0.48 11.16
CA PHE A 96 -0.11 -0.13 9.97
C PHE A 96 -1.53 -0.63 10.23
N GLN A 97 -1.76 -1.35 11.34
CA GLN A 97 -3.11 -1.82 11.68
C GLN A 97 -4.09 -0.65 11.83
N LYS A 98 -3.66 0.46 12.44
CA LYS A 98 -4.46 1.68 12.53
C LYS A 98 -4.76 2.28 11.15
N MET A 99 -3.74 2.50 10.33
CA MET A 99 -3.91 3.06 8.97
C MET A 99 -4.83 2.19 8.11
N ILE A 100 -4.73 0.86 8.21
CA ILE A 100 -5.61 -0.08 7.51
C ILE A 100 -7.04 0.04 8.02
N SER A 101 -7.24 0.10 9.34
CA SER A 101 -8.56 0.29 9.94
C SER A 101 -9.21 1.59 9.47
N ASP A 102 -8.49 2.70 9.56
CA ASP A 102 -8.96 4.02 9.14
C ASP A 102 -9.24 4.04 7.63
N ALA A 103 -8.38 3.43 6.80
CA ALA A 103 -8.61 3.35 5.36
C ALA A 103 -9.84 2.50 4.99
N ARG A 104 -10.18 1.47 5.77
CA ARG A 104 -11.39 0.68 5.57
C ARG A 104 -12.66 1.50 5.85
N THR A 105 -12.65 2.41 6.82
CA THR A 105 -13.82 3.27 7.08
C THR A 105 -14.08 4.25 5.94
N GLN A 106 -13.10 4.51 5.06
CA GLN A 106 -13.26 5.37 3.88
C GLN A 106 -13.89 4.62 2.68
N ILE A 107 -14.07 3.31 2.77
CA ILE A 107 -14.79 2.53 1.76
C ILE A 107 -16.27 2.56 2.12
N GLN A 108 -17.01 3.47 1.49
CA GLN A 108 -18.42 3.74 1.80
C GLN A 108 -19.30 3.54 0.57
N PHE A 109 -20.51 3.00 0.77
CA PHE A 109 -21.53 2.96 -0.27
C PHE A 109 -22.33 4.26 -0.21
N MET A 110 -21.95 5.22 -1.05
CA MET A 110 -22.46 6.60 -0.99
C MET A 110 -23.97 6.73 -1.20
N ASN A 111 -24.61 5.77 -1.86
CA ASN A 111 -26.06 5.81 -2.05
C ASN A 111 -26.83 5.67 -0.72
N ASP A 112 -26.24 4.99 0.26
CA ASP A 112 -26.83 4.81 1.60
C ASP A 112 -26.15 5.73 2.64
N TYR A 113 -25.20 6.57 2.21
CA TYR A 113 -24.48 7.46 3.10
C TYR A 113 -25.41 8.57 3.59
N LYS A 114 -25.59 8.62 4.91
CA LYS A 114 -26.26 9.71 5.59
C LYS A 114 -25.18 10.50 6.31
N PRO A 115 -24.97 11.78 5.95
CA PRO A 115 -24.11 12.62 6.77
C PRO A 115 -24.70 12.69 8.18
N ASP A 116 -23.86 12.55 9.21
CA ASP A 116 -24.21 12.98 10.55
C ASP A 116 -24.36 14.51 10.47
N LEU A 117 -25.58 14.96 10.17
CA LEU A 117 -25.97 16.33 10.44
C LEU A 117 -26.19 16.35 11.95
N ASP A 118 -25.24 16.92 12.69
CA ASP A 118 -25.44 17.21 14.11
C ASP A 118 -26.76 18.00 14.22
N GLU A 119 -27.78 17.41 14.84
CA GLU A 119 -29.10 18.04 15.07
C GLU A 119 -29.02 19.24 16.04
N ASP A 120 -27.81 19.67 16.43
CA ASP A 120 -27.52 20.73 17.41
C ASP A 120 -27.11 22.08 16.77
N ASP A 121 -27.19 22.22 15.45
CA ASP A 121 -27.05 23.52 14.73
C ASP A 121 -28.43 24.17 14.42
N GLU A 122 -29.38 24.11 15.36
CA GLU A 122 -30.53 25.05 15.48
C GLU A 122 -30.68 25.63 16.91
#